data_AF-A0A7J9PUK1-F1
#
_entry.id   AF-A0A7J9PUK1-F1
#
_cell.length_a   1.000
_cell.length_b   1.000
_cell.length_c   1.000
_cell.angle_alpha   90.00
_cell.angle_beta   90.00
_cell.angle_gamma   90.00
#
_symmetry.space_group_name_H-M   'P 1'
#
loop_
_entity.id
_entity.type
_entity.pdbx_description
1 polymer ?
#
loop_
_entity_poly.entity_id
_entity_poly.type
_entity_poly.pdbx_seq_one_letter_code
_entity_poly.pdbx_strand_id
1 'polypeptide(L)'
;MDFPGKTLEIAVLVGLAYPSPTAKQKALQNYYDIKFGKGWEYTVRAPTIRKTLQCIGRLIRNENDRGAAIILDKRAKHFRSHLDLYETNNVVSDLKKFFHEKL
;
A
#
# COMPACT_ATOMS: atom_id res chain seq x y z
N MET A 1 -14.59 11.06 -5.74
CA MET A 1 -15.32 10.91 -4.47
C MET A 1 -14.37 11.32 -3.36
N ASP A 2 -14.45 12.60 -2.97
CA ASP A 2 -13.69 13.23 -1.90
C ASP A 2 -14.60 13.45 -0.68
N PHE A 3 -14.11 13.16 0.52
CA PHE A 3 -14.86 13.28 1.78
C PHE A 3 -14.23 14.34 2.71
N PRO A 4 -14.57 15.63 2.61
CA PRO A 4 -13.96 16.65 3.48
C PRO A 4 -14.27 16.41 4.98
N GLY A 5 -13.32 16.74 5.87
CA GLY A 5 -13.42 16.59 7.34
C GLY A 5 -12.68 15.37 7.94
N LYS A 6 -12.89 15.10 9.25
CA LYS A 6 -12.42 13.92 10.04
C LYS A 6 -12.91 12.55 9.51
N THR A 7 -13.43 12.53 8.29
CA THR A 7 -14.30 11.49 7.77
C THR A 7 -13.52 10.30 7.21
N LEU A 8 -12.19 10.41 7.06
CA LEU A 8 -11.35 9.33 6.56
C LEU A 8 -10.02 9.28 7.33
N GLU A 9 -10.08 8.82 8.57
CA GLU A 9 -8.91 8.60 9.43
C GLU A 9 -8.31 7.20 9.24
N ILE A 10 -9.07 6.24 8.71
CA ILE A 10 -8.62 4.85 8.56
C ILE A 10 -8.89 4.33 7.15
N ALA A 11 -7.89 3.71 6.53
CA ALA A 11 -8.03 2.95 5.29
C ALA A 11 -7.64 1.49 5.51
N VAL A 12 -8.47 0.55 5.06
CA VAL A 12 -8.19 -0.89 5.15
C VAL A 12 -7.95 -1.45 3.75
N LEU A 13 -6.73 -1.88 3.48
CA LEU A 13 -6.33 -2.56 2.25
C LEU A 13 -6.42 -4.06 2.49
N VAL A 14 -7.45 -4.69 1.92
CA VAL A 14 -7.64 -6.14 1.97
C VAL A 14 -6.79 -6.79 0.89
N GLY A 15 -5.57 -7.17 1.24
CA GLY A 15 -4.58 -7.70 0.30
C GLY A 15 -3.81 -6.60 -0.46
N LEU A 16 -2.72 -7.01 -1.10
CA LEU A 16 -1.99 -6.17 -2.05
C LEU A 16 -2.50 -6.34 -3.48
N ALA A 17 -2.55 -5.23 -4.21
CA ALA A 17 -3.06 -5.14 -5.58
C ALA A 17 -2.07 -5.67 -6.64
N TYR A 18 -1.61 -6.92 -6.46
CA TYR A 18 -0.77 -7.61 -7.42
C TYR A 18 -1.46 -7.75 -8.78
N PRO A 19 -0.75 -7.54 -9.90
CA PRO A 19 -1.29 -7.80 -11.23
C PRO A 19 -1.73 -9.26 -11.40
N SER A 20 -2.86 -9.46 -12.06
CA SER A 20 -3.36 -10.80 -12.37
C SER A 20 -2.38 -11.55 -13.30
N PRO A 21 -2.13 -12.85 -13.07
CA PRO A 21 -1.20 -13.65 -13.86
C PRO A 21 -1.81 -14.04 -15.21
N THR A 22 -1.90 -13.07 -16.12
CA THR A 22 -2.42 -13.26 -17.48
C THR A 22 -1.30 -13.57 -18.47
N ALA A 23 -1.65 -14.11 -19.65
CA ALA A 23 -0.68 -14.29 -20.74
C ALA A 23 0.01 -12.96 -21.11
N LYS A 24 -0.75 -11.87 -21.16
CA LYS A 24 -0.23 -10.51 -21.37
C LYS A 24 0.76 -10.10 -20.27
N GLN A 25 0.43 -10.35 -19.00
CA GLN A 25 1.31 -10.04 -17.87
C GLN A 25 2.61 -10.84 -17.94
N LYS A 26 2.54 -12.13 -18.29
CA LYS A 26 3.72 -12.99 -18.46
C LYS A 26 4.59 -12.51 -19.62
N ALA A 27 4.00 -12.17 -20.77
CA ALA A 27 4.72 -11.62 -21.90
C ALA A 27 5.42 -10.28 -21.55
N LEU A 28 4.73 -9.40 -20.81
CA LEU A 28 5.29 -8.15 -20.33
C LEU A 28 6.46 -8.39 -19.38
N GLN A 29 6.30 -9.29 -18.40
CA GLN A 29 7.36 -9.66 -17.48
C GLN A 29 8.59 -10.17 -18.24
N ASN A 30 8.40 -11.09 -19.18
CA ASN A 30 9.48 -11.64 -20.01
C ASN A 30 10.20 -10.53 -20.82
N TYR A 31 9.44 -9.59 -21.40
CA TYR A 31 10.03 -8.47 -22.14
C TYR A 31 10.95 -7.62 -21.26
N TYR A 32 10.49 -7.23 -20.06
CA TYR A 32 11.30 -6.46 -19.12
C TYR A 32 12.46 -7.27 -18.53
N ASP A 33 12.31 -8.59 -18.47
CA ASP A 33 13.39 -9.48 -18.03
C ASP A 33 14.51 -9.55 -19.06
N ILE A 34 14.18 -9.78 -20.34
CA ILE A 34 15.16 -9.78 -21.44
C ILE A 34 15.88 -8.43 -21.54
N LYS A 35 15.14 -7.32 -21.39
CA LYS A 35 15.68 -5.98 -21.61
C LYS A 35 16.47 -5.42 -20.42
N PHE A 36 16.09 -5.77 -19.19
CA PHE A 36 16.63 -5.13 -17.98
C PHE A 36 17.03 -6.10 -16.87
N GLY A 37 16.81 -7.41 -17.03
CA GLY A 37 17.04 -8.43 -15.99
C GLY A 37 16.15 -8.26 -14.75
N LYS A 38 15.06 -7.50 -14.87
CA LYS A 38 14.23 -7.02 -13.74
C LYS A 38 12.74 -7.13 -14.07
N GLY A 39 12.33 -8.19 -14.77
CA GLY A 39 10.95 -8.35 -15.23
C GLY A 39 9.93 -8.24 -14.09
N TRP A 40 10.18 -8.94 -12.99
CA TRP A 40 9.28 -8.93 -11.82
C TRP A 40 9.20 -7.57 -11.14
N GLU A 41 10.33 -6.88 -10.99
CA GLU A 41 10.40 -5.56 -10.35
C GLU A 41 9.53 -4.54 -11.10
N TYR A 42 9.69 -4.46 -12.42
CA TYR A 42 9.00 -3.47 -13.23
C TYR A 42 7.52 -3.78 -13.47
N THR A 43 7.17 -5.05 -13.59
CA THR A 43 5.83 -5.45 -14.03
C THR A 43 4.93 -5.90 -12.90
N VAL A 44 5.48 -6.30 -11.75
CA VAL A 44 4.72 -6.79 -10.58
C VAL A 44 4.94 -5.87 -9.40
N ARG A 45 6.19 -5.68 -8.94
CA ARG A 45 6.47 -4.94 -7.70
C ARG A 45 6.10 -3.46 -7.83
N ALA A 46 6.61 -2.77 -8.86
CA ALA A 46 6.39 -1.34 -9.07
C ALA A 46 4.90 -0.98 -9.24
N PRO A 47 4.08 -1.71 -10.03
CA PRO A 47 2.65 -1.44 -10.10
C PRO A 47 1.92 -1.69 -8.78
N THR A 48 2.32 -2.71 -8.02
CA THR A 48 1.71 -3.04 -6.73
C THR A 48 1.93 -1.91 -5.73
N ILE A 49 3.18 -1.47 -5.53
CA ILE A 49 3.49 -0.38 -4.60
C ILE A 49 2.85 0.93 -5.02
N ARG A 50 2.83 1.24 -6.33
CA ARG A 50 2.19 2.46 -6.84
C ARG A 50 0.71 2.49 -6.48
N LYS A 51 -0.02 1.39 -6.67
CA LYS A 51 -1.44 1.30 -6.27
C LYS A 51 -1.62 1.45 -4.77
N THR A 52 -0.78 0.80 -3.97
CA THR A 52 -0.81 0.93 -2.50
C THR A 52 -0.60 2.38 -2.06
N LEU A 53 0.42 3.06 -2.59
CA LEU A 53 0.70 4.47 -2.30
C LEU A 53 -0.45 5.39 -2.72
N GLN A 54 -1.09 5.12 -3.87
CA GLN A 54 -2.26 5.89 -4.30
C GLN A 54 -3.46 5.71 -3.36
N CYS A 55 -3.68 4.50 -2.83
CA CYS A 55 -4.70 4.27 -1.82
C CYS A 55 -4.39 5.02 -0.51
N ILE A 56 -3.14 4.97 -0.05
CA ILE A 56 -2.70 5.68 1.16
C ILE A 56 -2.77 7.20 0.96
N GLY A 57 -2.42 7.71 -0.23
CA GLY A 57 -2.52 9.14 -0.54
C GLY A 57 -3.95 9.70 -0.52
N ARG A 58 -4.98 8.85 -0.59
CA ARG A 58 -6.37 9.28 -0.38
C ARG A 58 -6.70 9.53 1.09
N LEU A 59 -5.86 9.05 2.01
CA LEU A 59 -6.01 9.19 3.46
C LEU A 59 -5.49 10.53 3.97
N ILE A 60 -4.38 11.01 3.41
CA ILE A 60 -3.70 12.25 3.82
C ILE A 60 -3.77 13.25 2.67
N ARG A 61 -4.60 14.30 2.79
CA ARG A 61 -4.89 15.25 1.70
C ARG A 61 -4.42 16.67 1.96
N ASN A 62 -4.10 16.97 3.22
CA ASN A 62 -3.49 18.22 3.66
C ASN A 62 -2.57 17.93 4.85
N GLU A 63 -1.76 18.90 5.24
CA GLU A 63 -0.77 18.81 6.31
C GLU A 63 -1.37 18.59 7.71
N ASN A 64 -2.67 18.84 7.88
CA ASN A 64 -3.38 18.63 9.14
C ASN A 64 -4.15 17.30 9.17
N ASP A 65 -4.19 16.55 8.06
CA ASP A 65 -4.84 15.24 8.02
C ASP A 65 -3.98 14.21 8.77
N ARG A 66 -4.65 13.43 9.61
CA ARG A 66 -4.04 12.30 10.32
C ARG A 66 -4.82 11.04 10.00
N GLY A 67 -4.11 9.98 9.63
CA GLY A 67 -4.75 8.69 9.40
C GLY A 67 -3.80 7.50 9.45
N ALA A 68 -4.39 6.32 9.60
CA ALA A 68 -3.70 5.04 9.61
C ALA A 68 -4.20 4.12 8.49
N ALA A 69 -3.26 3.49 7.77
CA ALA A 69 -3.57 2.48 6.77
C ALA A 69 -3.29 1.07 7.32
N ILE A 70 -4.26 0.18 7.24
CA ILE A 70 -4.14 -1.22 7.64
C ILE A 70 -3.98 -2.06 6.36
N ILE A 71 -2.90 -2.83 6.25
CA ILE A 71 -2.69 -3.76 5.13
C ILE A 71 -2.83 -5.19 5.63
N LEU A 72 -3.89 -5.86 5.20
CA LEU A 72 -4.16 -7.25 5.55
C LEU A 72 -3.46 -8.20 4.58
N ASP A 73 -2.12 -8.13 4.51
CA ASP A 73 -1.29 -8.98 3.65
C ASP A 73 0.13 -9.16 4.20
N LYS A 74 0.52 -10.39 4.53
CA LYS A 74 1.88 -10.71 5.01
C LYS A 74 3.00 -10.31 4.05
N ARG A 75 2.69 -10.14 2.76
CA ARG A 75 3.65 -9.75 1.72
C ARG A 75 3.96 -8.24 1.76
N ALA A 76 3.19 -7.44 2.50
CA ALA A 76 3.44 -6.01 2.70
C ALA A 76 4.87 -5.72 3.19
N LYS A 77 5.46 -6.62 3.98
CA LYS A 77 6.84 -6.51 4.48
C LYS A 77 7.90 -6.33 3.37
N HIS A 78 7.64 -6.81 2.15
CA HIS A 78 8.57 -6.63 1.01
C HIS A 78 8.63 -5.18 0.50
N PHE A 79 7.75 -4.32 1.01
CA PHE A 79 7.64 -2.90 0.64
C PHE A 79 8.06 -1.95 1.77
N ARG A 80 8.69 -2.44 2.84
CA ARG A 80 9.24 -1.60 3.94
C ARG A 80 10.16 -0.48 3.48
N SER A 81 10.85 -0.65 2.35
CA SER A 81 11.71 0.40 1.78
C SER A 81 10.93 1.58 1.18
N HIS A 82 9.61 1.46 1.00
CA HIS A 82 8.75 2.46 0.38
C HIS A 82 7.59 2.90 1.28
N LEU A 83 7.32 2.15 2.36
CA LEU A 83 6.21 2.35 3.27
C LEU A 83 6.74 2.25 4.69
N ASP A 84 6.36 3.19 5.54
CA ASP A 84 6.55 3.08 6.98
C ASP A 84 5.56 2.03 7.51
N LEU A 85 6.06 0.83 7.81
CA LEU A 85 5.26 -0.34 8.16
C LEU A 85 5.76 -0.95 9.47
N TYR A 86 4.84 -1.08 10.42
CA TYR A 86 5.00 -1.92 11.60
C TYR A 86 4.04 -3.12 11.50
N GLU A 87 4.53 -4.30 11.92
CA GLU A 87 3.67 -5.49 12.02
C GLU A 87 2.93 -5.44 13.35
N THR A 88 1.63 -5.76 13.34
CA THR A 88 0.80 -5.83 14.55
C THR A 88 -0.09 -7.05 14.53
N ASN A 89 -0.26 -7.66 15.71
CA ASN A 89 -1.24 -8.72 15.96
C ASN A 89 -2.52 -8.16 16.62
N ASN A 90 -2.57 -6.87 16.96
CA ASN A 90 -3.71 -6.22 17.60
C ASN A 90 -3.95 -4.81 17.03
N VAL A 91 -4.49 -4.79 15.81
CA VAL A 91 -4.79 -3.58 15.05
C VAL A 91 -5.65 -2.58 15.84
N VAL A 92 -6.65 -3.06 16.59
CA VAL A 92 -7.58 -2.18 17.33
C VAL A 92 -6.87 -1.43 18.45
N SER A 93 -6.03 -2.13 19.23
CA SER A 93 -5.24 -1.50 20.31
C SER A 93 -4.30 -0.44 19.73
N ASP A 94 -3.60 -0.76 18.65
CA ASP A 94 -2.57 0.13 18.11
C ASP A 94 -3.18 1.35 17.41
N LEU A 95 -4.32 1.18 16.74
CA LEU A 95 -5.09 2.31 16.22
C LEU A 95 -5.59 3.21 17.35
N LYS A 96 -6.10 2.65 18.46
CA LYS A 96 -6.51 3.45 19.62
C LYS A 96 -5.33 4.25 20.17
N LYS A 97 -4.17 3.62 20.37
CA LYS A 97 -2.96 4.31 20.84
C LYS A 97 -2.56 5.42 19.89
N PHE A 98 -2.50 5.14 18.58
CA PHE A 98 -2.23 6.14 17.55
C PHE A 98 -3.17 7.33 17.71
N PHE A 99 -4.49 7.16 17.62
CA PHE A 99 -5.42 8.30 17.68
C PHE A 99 -5.51 8.99 19.06
N HIS A 100 -5.24 8.29 20.17
CA HIS A 100 -5.26 8.87 21.51
C HIS A 100 -3.98 9.61 21.90
N GLU A 101 -2.82 9.22 21.37
CA GLU A 101 -1.60 10.02 21.46
C GLU A 101 -1.86 11.31 20.66
N LYS A 102 -2.27 12.36 21.37
CA LYS A 102 -2.19 13.73 20.89
C LYS A 102 -0.70 14.06 20.74
N LEU A 103 -0.31 14.48 19.54
CA LEU A 103 0.92 15.25 19.34
C LEU A 103 0.89 16.53 20.18
#